data_AF-A0ABD3NFV7-F1
#
_entry.id   AF-A0ABD3NFV7-F1
#
_cell.length_a   1.000
_cell.length_b   1.000
_cell.length_c   1.000
_cell.angle_alpha   90.00
_cell.angle_beta   90.00
_cell.angle_gamma   90.00
#
_symmetry.space_group_name_H-M   'P 1'
#
loop_
_entity.id
_entity.type
_entity.pdbx_description
1 polymer ?
#
loop_
_entity_poly.entity_id
_entity_poly.type
_entity_poly.pdbx_seq_one_letter_code
_entity_poly.pdbx_strand_id
1 'polypeptide(L)'
;MRTAIIFLPTAIAFTTRCPHRATHTALNAIGIFYGTSTGSTEEAAQLIVAEFGEDAAGPFDIDSIQGKVGEEFAKYEALVVGTPTWNTGADTERSGTGWDEIYYSEMQTLNPSLEGKKVAVFGLGDSVSYSENYADATGELHDVFESLGCKMLGYTSTEGYLHDASKSQRGDKFVGLLLDAVNQEELTEDRVKNWVSALKAEGILESGGSGMALEVSMAEPKVKVDMDVVANGEQKASQPAVVSVSQTGFVAHYNSRTDSTMWINVDGKSSFFTNGKP
;
A
#
# COMPACT_ATOMS: atom_id res chain seq x y z
N MET A 1 58.49 11.84 59.37
CA MET A 1 57.48 12.27 58.38
C MET A 1 57.32 11.19 57.33
N ARG A 2 56.27 10.37 57.40
CA ARG A 2 55.74 9.58 56.28
C ARG A 2 54.24 9.42 56.50
N THR A 3 53.47 10.24 55.80
CA THR A 3 52.00 10.26 55.84
C THR A 3 51.49 9.17 54.90
N ALA A 4 50.76 8.19 55.44
CA ALA A 4 50.09 7.16 54.64
C ALA A 4 48.75 7.71 54.16
N ILE A 5 48.58 7.81 52.84
CA ILE A 5 47.31 8.18 52.21
C ILE A 5 46.59 6.87 51.86
N ILE A 6 45.47 6.61 52.54
CA ILE A 6 44.59 5.47 52.28
C ILE A 6 43.56 5.93 51.25
N PHE A 7 43.60 5.37 50.04
CA PHE A 7 42.56 5.55 49.03
C PHE A 7 41.43 4.53 49.26
N LEU A 8 40.24 5.03 49.54
CA LEU A 8 38.99 4.25 49.51
C LEU A 8 38.55 4.05 48.05
N PRO A 9 38.11 2.84 47.64
CA PRO A 9 37.56 2.63 46.31
C PRO A 9 36.11 3.15 46.26
N THR A 10 35.86 4.07 45.34
CA THR A 10 34.52 4.55 45.00
C THR A 10 33.82 3.47 44.17
N ALA A 11 32.75 2.88 44.70
CA ALA A 11 31.92 1.93 43.98
C ALA A 11 31.11 2.65 42.89
N ILE A 12 31.38 2.36 41.61
CA ILE A 12 30.55 2.78 40.49
C ILE A 12 29.40 1.79 40.38
N ALA A 13 28.21 2.22 40.80
CA ALA A 13 26.98 1.46 40.61
C ALA A 13 26.58 1.51 39.13
N PHE A 14 26.85 0.44 38.37
CA PHE A 14 26.21 0.22 37.08
C PHE A 14 24.76 -0.19 37.35
N THR A 15 23.84 0.76 37.17
CA THR A 15 22.42 0.43 37.05
C THR A 15 22.23 -0.23 35.69
N THR A 16 22.13 -1.56 35.68
CA THR A 16 21.57 -2.27 34.54
C THR A 16 20.11 -1.82 34.41
N ARG A 17 19.86 -0.84 33.52
CA ARG A 17 18.53 -0.55 33.02
C ARG A 17 18.08 -1.81 32.29
N CYS A 18 17.21 -2.60 32.92
CA CYS A 18 16.45 -3.60 32.19
C CYS A 18 15.78 -2.89 31.01
N PRO A 19 15.85 -3.41 29.78
CA PRO A 19 14.97 -2.92 28.73
C PRO A 19 13.55 -3.14 29.27
N HIS A 20 12.84 -2.03 29.45
CA HIS A 20 11.45 -2.04 29.80
C HIS A 20 10.73 -2.74 28.65
N ARG A 21 10.41 -4.02 28.82
CA ARG A 21 9.50 -4.72 27.92
C ARG A 21 8.16 -4.04 28.10
N ALA A 22 7.84 -3.11 27.20
CA ALA A 22 6.48 -2.63 27.05
C ALA A 22 5.63 -3.88 26.80
N THR A 23 4.85 -4.27 27.79
CA THR A 23 3.79 -5.25 27.61
C THR A 23 2.76 -4.56 26.73
N HIS A 24 2.88 -4.70 25.42
CA HIS A 24 1.85 -4.26 24.49
C HIS A 24 0.66 -5.20 24.65
N THR A 25 -0.34 -4.72 25.39
CA THR A 25 -1.67 -5.30 25.50
C THR A 25 -2.55 -4.91 24.30
N ALA A 26 -1.95 -4.55 23.16
CA ALA A 26 -2.62 -3.73 22.16
C ALA A 26 -3.44 -4.57 21.17
N LEU A 27 -4.76 -4.55 21.38
CA LEU A 27 -5.72 -4.60 20.28
C LEU A 27 -5.29 -3.54 19.24
N ASN A 28 -5.15 -3.93 17.98
CA ASN A 28 -4.78 -3.11 16.82
C ASN A 28 -3.31 -2.61 16.74
N ALA A 29 -2.35 -3.53 16.54
CA ALA A 29 -0.94 -3.18 16.30
C ALA A 29 -0.67 -2.52 14.93
N ILE A 30 -1.52 -2.79 13.93
CA ILE A 30 -1.36 -2.35 12.54
C ILE A 30 -2.40 -1.28 12.20
N GLY A 31 -1.97 -0.15 11.62
CA GLY A 31 -2.87 0.84 11.02
C GLY A 31 -2.99 0.64 9.51
N ILE A 32 -4.21 0.46 9.00
CA ILE A 32 -4.48 0.28 7.56
C ILE A 32 -5.03 1.57 6.99
N PHE A 33 -4.29 2.20 6.09
CA PHE A 33 -4.62 3.48 5.45
C PHE A 33 -4.71 3.30 3.94
N TYR A 34 -5.62 3.99 3.28
CA TYR A 34 -5.77 3.91 1.83
C TYR A 34 -6.22 5.23 1.23
N GLY A 35 -5.90 5.46 -0.05
CA GLY A 35 -6.56 6.46 -0.88
C GLY A 35 -7.51 5.77 -1.87
N THR A 36 -8.61 6.40 -2.24
CA THR A 36 -9.51 5.87 -3.27
C THR A 36 -10.28 6.96 -3.99
N SER A 37 -10.55 6.77 -5.28
CA SER A 37 -11.42 7.67 -6.06
C SER A 37 -12.79 7.02 -6.34
N THR A 38 -12.82 5.69 -6.56
CA THR A 38 -14.00 4.94 -7.00
C THR A 38 -14.43 3.81 -6.06
N GLY A 39 -13.71 3.57 -4.95
CA GLY A 39 -14.08 2.59 -3.93
C GLY A 39 -13.32 1.26 -3.99
N SER A 40 -12.73 0.86 -5.11
CA SER A 40 -12.08 -0.46 -5.22
C SER A 40 -10.91 -0.64 -4.23
N THR A 41 -10.11 0.41 -3.99
CA THR A 41 -9.02 0.34 -2.98
C THR A 41 -9.57 0.24 -1.55
N GLU A 42 -10.75 0.83 -1.29
CA GLU A 42 -11.43 0.72 0.00
C GLU A 42 -11.88 -0.71 0.26
N GLU A 43 -12.49 -1.36 -0.73
CA GLU A 43 -12.91 -2.77 -0.65
C GLU A 43 -11.72 -3.69 -0.38
N ALA A 44 -10.61 -3.50 -1.11
CA ALA A 44 -9.38 -4.24 -0.84
C ALA A 44 -8.84 -3.99 0.58
N ALA A 45 -8.88 -2.74 1.06
CA ALA A 45 -8.47 -2.40 2.42
C ALA A 45 -9.34 -3.08 3.48
N GLN A 46 -10.66 -3.17 3.25
CA GLN A 46 -11.60 -3.88 4.13
C GLN A 46 -11.27 -5.38 4.20
N LEU A 47 -10.93 -6.01 3.08
CA LEU A 47 -10.48 -7.41 3.06
C LEU A 47 -9.18 -7.59 3.86
N ILE A 48 -8.20 -6.70 3.70
CA ILE A 48 -6.94 -6.77 4.43
C ILE A 48 -7.19 -6.62 5.95
N VAL A 49 -8.05 -5.69 6.37
CA VAL A 49 -8.46 -5.54 7.77
C VAL A 49 -9.10 -6.83 8.30
N ALA A 50 -10.02 -7.43 7.54
CA ALA A 50 -10.68 -8.66 7.93
C ALA A 50 -9.69 -9.83 8.11
N GLU A 51 -8.69 -9.95 7.24
CA GLU A 51 -7.65 -11.00 7.31
C GLU A 51 -6.64 -10.79 8.44
N PHE A 52 -6.35 -9.53 8.83
CA PHE A 52 -5.58 -9.26 10.03
C PHE A 52 -6.38 -9.45 11.32
N GLY A 53 -7.69 -9.18 11.31
CA GLY A 53 -8.56 -9.34 12.47
C GLY A 53 -8.28 -8.31 13.56
N GLU A 54 -8.21 -8.75 14.82
CA GLU A 54 -8.01 -7.87 15.99
C GLU A 54 -6.63 -7.20 16.04
N ASP A 55 -5.70 -7.62 15.17
CA ASP A 55 -4.38 -7.00 15.04
C ASP A 55 -4.39 -5.71 14.21
N ALA A 56 -5.47 -5.43 13.47
CA ALA A 56 -5.57 -4.27 12.59
C ALA A 56 -6.64 -3.26 13.03
N ALA A 57 -6.31 -1.98 12.92
CA ALA A 57 -7.25 -0.88 12.92
C ALA A 57 -7.45 -0.32 11.51
N GLY A 58 -8.69 0.07 11.21
CA GLY A 58 -9.07 0.70 9.96
C GLY A 58 -10.24 -0.01 9.28
N PRO A 59 -10.40 0.16 7.96
CA PRO A 59 -9.50 0.89 7.06
C PRO A 59 -9.75 2.41 7.14
N PHE A 60 -8.68 3.22 7.14
CA PHE A 60 -8.76 4.67 7.21
C PHE A 60 -8.52 5.31 5.85
N ASP A 61 -9.46 6.12 5.41
CA ASP A 61 -9.36 6.91 4.18
C ASP A 61 -8.41 8.10 4.41
N ILE A 62 -7.34 8.18 3.62
CA ILE A 62 -6.33 9.22 3.74
C ILE A 62 -6.90 10.61 3.43
N ASP A 63 -7.87 10.68 2.51
CA ASP A 63 -8.55 11.93 2.14
C ASP A 63 -9.42 12.49 3.27
N SER A 64 -9.75 11.65 4.26
CA SER A 64 -10.49 12.06 5.45
C SER A 64 -9.60 12.59 6.58
N ILE A 65 -8.27 12.49 6.46
CA ILE A 65 -7.30 12.90 7.49
C ILE A 65 -6.71 14.26 7.11
N GLN A 66 -7.09 15.31 7.84
CA GLN A 66 -6.67 16.67 7.52
C GLN A 66 -5.41 17.09 8.31
N GLY A 67 -4.26 17.17 7.63
CA GLY A 67 -3.03 17.81 8.13
C GLY A 67 -2.42 17.19 9.40
N LYS A 68 -2.76 15.93 9.68
CA LYS A 68 -2.38 15.19 10.91
C LYS A 68 -1.99 13.75 10.63
N VAL A 69 -1.60 13.43 9.40
CA VAL A 69 -1.33 12.05 9.02
C VAL A 69 -0.21 11.42 9.85
N GLY A 70 0.81 12.20 10.23
CA GLY A 70 1.88 11.75 11.11
C GLY A 70 1.42 11.38 12.52
N GLU A 71 0.47 12.14 13.09
CA GLU A 71 -0.11 11.82 14.41
C GLU A 71 -0.90 10.51 14.36
N GLU A 72 -1.59 10.25 13.25
CA GLU A 72 -2.32 9.00 13.03
C GLU A 72 -1.37 7.81 12.86
N PHE A 73 -0.32 7.94 12.06
CA PHE A 73 0.68 6.89 11.85
C PHE A 73 1.46 6.55 13.12
N ALA A 74 1.69 7.53 13.99
CA ALA A 74 2.40 7.32 15.26
C ALA A 74 1.66 6.41 16.24
N LYS A 75 0.34 6.22 16.08
CA LYS A 75 -0.48 5.36 16.95
C LYS A 75 -0.23 3.87 16.75
N TYR A 76 0.35 3.48 15.61
CA TYR A 76 0.49 2.09 15.21
C TYR A 76 1.96 1.66 15.14
N GLU A 77 2.24 0.39 15.44
CA GLU A 77 3.59 -0.17 15.36
C GLU A 77 4.01 -0.44 13.91
N ALA A 78 3.05 -0.87 13.08
CA ALA A 78 3.23 -1.10 11.66
C ALA A 78 2.10 -0.44 10.86
N LEU A 79 2.38 -0.16 9.59
CA LEU A 79 1.41 0.43 8.66
C LEU A 79 1.22 -0.48 7.45
N VAL A 80 -0.02 -0.55 6.98
CA VAL A 80 -0.34 -1.04 5.65
C VAL A 80 -0.98 0.11 4.88
N VAL A 81 -0.39 0.49 3.75
CA VAL A 81 -0.81 1.67 2.98
C VAL A 81 -1.23 1.29 1.57
N GLY A 82 -2.38 1.81 1.13
CA GLY A 82 -3.04 1.45 -0.12
C GLY A 82 -3.20 2.60 -1.09
N THR A 83 -2.94 2.41 -2.37
CA THR A 83 -3.14 3.45 -3.39
C THR A 83 -3.61 2.89 -4.74
N PRO A 84 -4.55 3.54 -5.45
CA PRO A 84 -4.84 3.23 -6.85
C PRO A 84 -3.81 3.90 -7.77
N THR A 85 -3.76 3.50 -9.03
CA THR A 85 -3.09 4.25 -10.10
C THR A 85 -4.11 4.74 -11.10
N TRP A 86 -4.12 6.04 -11.37
CA TRP A 86 -5.03 6.67 -12.32
C TRP A 86 -4.34 7.52 -13.37
N ASN A 87 -3.46 8.45 -12.97
CA ASN A 87 -2.79 9.37 -13.88
C ASN A 87 -1.61 8.69 -14.60
N THR A 88 -1.96 7.63 -15.34
CA THR A 88 -1.05 6.71 -15.99
C THR A 88 -0.16 7.44 -17.00
N GLY A 89 1.15 7.27 -16.87
CA GLY A 89 2.15 7.90 -17.74
C GLY A 89 2.49 9.35 -17.38
N ALA A 90 1.82 9.98 -16.42
CA ALA A 90 2.28 11.25 -15.84
C ALA A 90 3.59 11.03 -15.08
N ASP A 91 4.37 12.08 -14.81
CA ASP A 91 5.62 11.98 -14.05
C ASP A 91 5.40 11.94 -12.52
N THR A 92 4.31 12.55 -12.05
CA THR A 92 3.94 12.76 -10.64
C THR A 92 2.42 12.64 -10.46
N GLU A 93 1.96 12.58 -9.21
CA GLU A 93 0.52 12.60 -8.85
C GLU A 93 -0.28 11.45 -9.51
N ARG A 94 0.27 10.23 -9.42
CA ARG A 94 -0.32 9.05 -10.09
C ARG A 94 -1.52 8.49 -9.35
N SER A 95 -1.71 8.79 -8.06
CA SER A 95 -2.78 8.19 -7.27
C SER A 95 -4.14 8.82 -7.53
N GLY A 96 -4.19 10.14 -7.80
CA GLY A 96 -5.46 10.86 -7.87
C GLY A 96 -6.22 10.89 -6.53
N THR A 97 -5.48 10.80 -5.42
CA THR A 97 -6.00 10.75 -4.04
C THR A 97 -5.17 11.67 -3.14
N GLY A 98 -5.58 11.83 -1.88
CA GLY A 98 -4.88 12.65 -0.89
C GLY A 98 -3.41 12.25 -0.66
N TRP A 99 -3.02 11.04 -1.07
CA TRP A 99 -1.63 10.65 -1.12
C TRP A 99 -0.75 11.59 -1.94
N ASP A 100 -1.23 12.06 -3.10
CA ASP A 100 -0.46 12.95 -3.96
C ASP A 100 -0.09 14.25 -3.23
N GLU A 101 -1.02 14.84 -2.48
CA GLU A 101 -0.74 16.02 -1.64
C GLU A 101 0.19 15.68 -0.48
N ILE A 102 -0.06 14.56 0.22
CA ILE A 102 0.68 14.15 1.42
C ILE A 102 2.15 13.84 1.09
N TYR A 103 2.44 13.24 -0.06
CA TYR A 103 3.82 12.95 -0.51
C TYR A 103 4.67 14.22 -0.59
N TYR A 104 4.13 15.29 -1.18
CA TYR A 104 4.88 16.50 -1.45
C TYR A 104 4.85 17.52 -0.31
N SER A 105 3.83 17.49 0.55
CA SER A 105 3.63 18.51 1.59
C SER A 105 3.94 18.06 3.02
N GLU A 106 3.54 16.84 3.41
CA GLU A 106 3.58 16.39 4.81
C GLU A 106 4.73 15.41 5.08
N MET A 107 4.95 14.44 4.18
CA MET A 107 5.86 13.31 4.41
C MET A 107 7.31 13.72 4.70
N GLN A 108 7.80 14.79 4.08
CA GLN A 108 9.16 15.30 4.32
C GLN A 108 9.42 15.68 5.79
N THR A 109 8.36 16.07 6.52
CA THR A 109 8.46 16.46 7.94
C THR A 109 8.36 15.27 8.91
N LEU A 110 7.88 14.12 8.41
CA LEU A 110 7.60 12.93 9.23
C LEU A 110 8.80 12.00 9.40
N ASN A 111 9.89 12.23 8.66
CA ASN A 111 11.08 11.37 8.60
C ASN A 111 11.56 10.84 9.97
N PRO A 112 11.75 11.67 11.02
CA PRO A 112 12.26 11.17 12.31
C PRO A 112 11.27 10.27 13.08
N SER A 113 9.97 10.33 12.76
CA SER A 113 8.92 9.59 13.46
C SER A 113 8.60 8.23 12.84
N LEU A 114 9.02 8.03 11.59
CA LEU A 114 8.73 6.82 10.81
C LEU A 114 9.97 5.93 10.62
N GLU A 115 11.17 6.41 10.96
CA GLU A 115 12.40 5.63 10.88
C GLU A 115 12.28 4.28 11.61
N GLY A 116 12.59 3.19 10.91
CA GLY A 116 12.52 1.81 11.41
C GLY A 116 11.10 1.24 11.53
N LYS A 117 10.05 2.04 11.29
CA LYS A 117 8.66 1.57 11.31
C LYS A 117 8.43 0.56 10.19
N LYS A 118 7.68 -0.50 10.47
CA LYS A 118 7.35 -1.52 9.46
C LYS A 118 6.22 -1.01 8.59
N VAL A 119 6.42 -1.06 7.28
CA VAL A 119 5.43 -0.61 6.31
C VAL A 119 5.29 -1.66 5.21
N ALA A 120 4.05 -2.00 4.86
CA ALA A 120 3.72 -2.77 3.68
C ALA A 120 2.80 -1.95 2.78
N VAL A 121 2.98 -2.06 1.47
CA VAL A 121 2.16 -1.32 0.50
C VAL A 121 1.28 -2.28 -0.29
N PHE A 122 0.08 -1.84 -0.63
CA PHE A 122 -0.75 -2.50 -1.64
C PHE A 122 -1.27 -1.47 -2.63
N GLY A 123 -1.65 -1.91 -3.82
CA GLY A 123 -2.23 -1.00 -4.78
C GLY A 123 -3.05 -1.66 -5.85
N LEU A 124 -3.87 -0.83 -6.48
CA LEU A 124 -4.79 -1.25 -7.54
C LEU A 124 -4.37 -0.61 -8.86
N GLY A 125 -4.44 -1.39 -9.92
CA GLY A 125 -4.24 -0.92 -11.29
C GLY A 125 -5.08 -1.74 -12.27
N ASP A 126 -5.17 -1.27 -13.51
CA ASP A 126 -5.79 -2.00 -14.61
C ASP A 126 -4.66 -2.50 -15.53
N SER A 127 -4.40 -3.80 -15.43
CA SER A 127 -3.28 -4.48 -16.06
C SER A 127 -3.44 -4.64 -17.57
N VAL A 128 -4.68 -4.60 -18.09
CA VAL A 128 -4.98 -4.76 -19.51
C VAL A 128 -4.97 -3.41 -20.23
N SER A 129 -5.65 -2.39 -19.67
CA SER A 129 -5.73 -1.07 -20.32
C SER A 129 -4.45 -0.26 -20.15
N TYR A 130 -3.70 -0.50 -19.06
CA TYR A 130 -2.47 0.23 -18.71
C TYR A 130 -1.30 -0.71 -18.43
N SER A 131 -1.13 -1.74 -19.25
CA SER A 131 -0.09 -2.77 -19.10
C SER A 131 1.34 -2.21 -18.95
N GLU A 132 1.65 -1.06 -19.56
CA GLU A 132 2.98 -0.42 -19.49
C GLU A 132 3.21 0.42 -18.21
N ASN A 133 2.17 0.66 -17.41
CA ASN A 133 2.23 1.50 -16.19
C ASN A 133 1.44 0.85 -15.05
N TYR A 134 1.43 -0.49 -15.00
CA TYR A 134 0.53 -1.23 -14.13
C TYR A 134 0.82 -0.92 -12.66
N ALA A 135 -0.16 -0.31 -11.98
CA ALA A 135 -0.12 0.05 -10.57
C ALA A 135 1.10 0.90 -10.14
N ASP A 136 1.62 1.77 -11.01
CA ASP A 136 2.82 2.58 -10.80
C ASP A 136 2.84 3.39 -9.51
N ALA A 137 1.68 3.92 -9.07
CA ALA A 137 1.60 4.73 -7.85
C ALA A 137 2.00 3.94 -6.58
N THR A 138 1.88 2.61 -6.62
CA THR A 138 2.31 1.73 -5.51
C THR A 138 3.82 1.77 -5.33
N GLY A 139 4.57 1.86 -6.43
CA GLY A 139 6.03 2.00 -6.45
C GLY A 139 6.46 3.33 -5.85
N GLU A 140 5.78 4.42 -6.19
CA GLU A 140 6.04 5.72 -5.59
C GLU A 140 5.74 5.75 -4.10
N LEU A 141 4.59 5.20 -3.69
CA LEU A 141 4.22 5.09 -2.28
C LEU A 141 5.29 4.33 -1.50
N HIS A 142 5.79 3.22 -2.05
CA HIS A 142 6.88 2.45 -1.47
C HIS A 142 8.17 3.28 -1.35
N ASP A 143 8.62 3.89 -2.45
CA ASP A 143 9.87 4.66 -2.48
C ASP A 143 9.83 5.83 -1.48
N VAL A 144 8.67 6.47 -1.29
CA VAL A 144 8.46 7.53 -0.29
C VAL A 144 8.70 6.99 1.11
N PHE A 145 8.00 5.93 1.53
CA PHE A 145 8.16 5.35 2.87
C PHE A 145 9.58 4.79 3.10
N GLU A 146 10.18 4.17 2.08
CA GLU A 146 11.57 3.69 2.14
C GLU A 146 12.55 4.85 2.37
N SER A 147 12.36 5.97 1.67
CA SER A 147 13.22 7.16 1.83
C SER A 147 13.15 7.80 3.23
N LEU A 148 12.06 7.54 3.97
CA LEU A 148 11.85 7.95 5.36
C LEU A 148 12.47 6.96 6.37
N GLY A 149 13.23 5.98 5.89
CA GLY A 149 13.90 4.98 6.72
C GLY A 149 12.96 3.88 7.24
N CYS A 150 11.77 3.71 6.66
CA CYS A 150 10.87 2.63 7.04
C CYS A 150 11.44 1.27 6.62
N LYS A 151 11.12 0.23 7.39
CA LYS A 151 11.38 -1.15 7.02
C LYS A 151 10.25 -1.66 6.12
N MET A 152 10.49 -1.69 4.82
CA MET A 152 9.51 -2.16 3.84
C MET A 152 9.38 -3.69 3.87
N LEU A 153 8.14 -4.19 3.85
CA LEU A 153 7.74 -5.60 3.89
C LEU A 153 6.70 -5.91 2.81
N GLY A 154 6.44 -7.20 2.56
CA GLY A 154 5.32 -7.64 1.74
C GLY A 154 5.58 -7.65 0.24
N TYR A 155 6.82 -7.88 -0.18
CA TYR A 155 7.14 -8.07 -1.60
C TYR A 155 6.43 -9.31 -2.15
N THR A 156 5.79 -9.20 -3.32
CA THR A 156 5.06 -10.32 -3.94
C THR A 156 5.67 -10.74 -5.27
N SER A 157 5.43 -11.97 -5.71
CA SER A 157 5.85 -12.44 -7.03
C SER A 157 5.11 -11.69 -8.14
N THR A 158 5.77 -11.46 -9.28
CA THR A 158 5.10 -10.94 -10.48
C THR A 158 4.36 -12.02 -11.28
N GLU A 159 4.48 -13.29 -10.88
CA GLU A 159 3.79 -14.40 -11.54
C GLU A 159 2.27 -14.31 -11.37
N GLY A 160 1.54 -14.61 -12.46
CA GLY A 160 0.07 -14.57 -12.47
C GLY A 160 -0.52 -13.18 -12.74
N TYR A 161 0.31 -12.18 -13.03
CA TYR A 161 -0.12 -10.85 -13.48
C TYR A 161 0.11 -10.69 -14.98
N LEU A 162 -0.75 -9.91 -15.63
CA LEU A 162 -0.67 -9.62 -17.07
C LEU A 162 -0.26 -8.16 -17.26
N HIS A 163 1.04 -7.86 -17.33
CA HIS A 163 1.53 -6.50 -17.57
C HIS A 163 2.81 -6.50 -18.40
N ASP A 164 3.09 -5.36 -19.04
CA ASP A 164 4.30 -5.16 -19.84
C ASP A 164 5.38 -4.45 -19.00
N ALA A 165 4.98 -3.46 -18.18
CA ALA A 165 5.88 -2.73 -17.30
C ALA A 165 5.14 -2.16 -16.08
N SER A 166 5.89 -1.97 -15.00
CA SER A 166 5.39 -1.40 -13.75
C SER A 166 6.54 -0.78 -12.96
N LYS A 167 6.36 0.45 -12.47
CA LYS A 167 7.25 1.08 -11.49
C LYS A 167 7.18 0.44 -10.12
N SER A 168 6.21 -0.43 -9.88
CA SER A 168 6.08 -1.21 -8.66
C SER A 168 6.90 -2.50 -8.71
N GLN A 169 7.57 -2.79 -9.83
CA GLN A 169 8.41 -3.98 -9.99
C GLN A 169 9.88 -3.70 -9.66
N ARG A 170 10.52 -4.63 -8.95
CA ARG A 170 11.96 -4.68 -8.64
C ARG A 170 12.45 -6.11 -8.91
N GLY A 171 13.06 -6.33 -10.08
CA GLY A 171 13.45 -7.67 -10.51
C GLY A 171 12.24 -8.56 -10.79
N ASP A 172 12.14 -9.69 -10.10
CA ASP A 172 11.07 -10.69 -10.20
C ASP A 172 9.93 -10.48 -9.18
N LYS A 173 9.96 -9.37 -8.45
CA LYS A 173 8.98 -9.06 -7.40
C LYS A 173 8.33 -7.71 -7.58
N PHE A 174 7.09 -7.59 -7.14
CA PHE A 174 6.49 -6.31 -6.82
C PHE A 174 6.87 -5.87 -5.42
N VAL A 175 6.93 -4.55 -5.21
CA VAL A 175 7.26 -3.91 -3.93
C VAL A 175 6.15 -4.05 -2.86
N GLY A 176 5.02 -4.65 -3.23
CA GLY A 176 3.84 -4.83 -2.40
C GLY A 176 2.84 -5.78 -3.04
N LEU A 177 1.61 -5.81 -2.52
CA LEU A 177 0.49 -6.52 -3.14
C LEU A 177 -0.15 -5.67 -4.23
N LEU A 178 -0.19 -6.18 -5.46
CA LEU A 178 -0.96 -5.55 -6.54
C LEU A 178 -2.28 -6.28 -6.75
N LEU A 179 -3.33 -5.52 -7.03
CA LEU A 179 -4.67 -6.00 -7.30
C LEU A 179 -5.20 -5.37 -8.59
N ASP A 180 -6.13 -6.06 -9.23
CA ASP A 180 -6.79 -5.58 -10.44
C ASP A 180 -8.28 -5.89 -10.33
N ALA A 181 -9.06 -4.86 -10.00
CA ALA A 181 -10.50 -4.96 -9.80
C ALA A 181 -11.30 -4.97 -11.12
N VAL A 182 -10.63 -4.90 -12.28
CA VAL A 182 -11.26 -4.86 -13.60
C VAL A 182 -11.07 -6.18 -14.34
N ASN A 183 -9.87 -6.74 -14.28
CA ASN A 183 -9.47 -7.88 -15.11
C ASN A 183 -9.18 -9.16 -14.30
N GLN A 184 -8.91 -9.05 -13.00
CA GLN A 184 -8.54 -10.18 -12.14
C GLN A 184 -9.22 -10.09 -10.76
N GLU A 185 -10.46 -9.58 -10.72
CA GLU A 185 -11.22 -9.35 -9.49
C GLU A 185 -11.35 -10.64 -8.67
N GLU A 186 -11.56 -11.77 -9.34
CA GLU A 186 -11.73 -13.10 -8.75
C GLU A 186 -10.49 -13.61 -8.01
N LEU A 187 -9.31 -13.03 -8.28
CA LEU A 187 -8.06 -13.39 -7.61
C LEU A 187 -7.82 -12.55 -6.35
N THR A 188 -8.63 -11.52 -6.11
CA THR A 188 -8.38 -10.52 -5.05
C THR A 188 -8.39 -11.13 -3.66
N GLU A 189 -9.42 -11.91 -3.30
CA GLU A 189 -9.54 -12.49 -1.96
C GLU A 189 -8.35 -13.42 -1.64
N ASP A 190 -8.02 -14.32 -2.58
CA ASP A 190 -6.92 -15.27 -2.40
C ASP A 190 -5.57 -14.55 -2.32
N ARG A 191 -5.34 -13.53 -3.15
CA ARG A 191 -4.11 -12.72 -3.10
C ARG A 191 -3.96 -11.98 -1.78
N VAL A 192 -5.03 -11.35 -1.30
CA VAL A 192 -5.04 -10.63 0.00
C VAL A 192 -4.73 -11.59 1.14
N LYS A 193 -5.42 -12.74 1.21
CA LYS A 193 -5.21 -13.74 2.25
C LYS A 193 -3.78 -14.29 2.27
N ASN A 194 -3.25 -14.64 1.11
CA ASN A 194 -1.88 -15.15 0.98
C ASN A 194 -0.86 -14.08 1.39
N TRP A 195 -1.08 -12.83 0.97
CA TRP A 195 -0.20 -11.73 1.29
C TRP A 195 -0.19 -11.37 2.78
N VAL A 196 -1.36 -11.29 3.42
CA VAL A 196 -1.46 -11.06 4.87
C VAL A 196 -0.78 -12.19 5.65
N SER A 197 -0.93 -13.44 5.19
CA SER A 197 -0.22 -14.58 5.79
C SER A 197 1.30 -14.44 5.66
N ALA A 198 1.80 -14.01 4.50
CA ALA A 198 3.22 -13.73 4.28
C ALA A 198 3.73 -12.59 5.16
N LEU A 199 2.99 -11.49 5.28
CA LEU A 199 3.34 -10.35 6.15
C LEU A 199 3.46 -10.76 7.62
N LYS A 200 2.54 -11.60 8.11
CA LYS A 200 2.62 -12.17 9.46
C LYS A 200 3.90 -13.00 9.63
N ALA A 201 4.28 -13.79 8.63
CA ALA A 201 5.51 -14.58 8.64
C ALA A 201 6.80 -13.73 8.51
N GLU A 202 6.75 -12.60 7.80
CA GLU A 202 7.84 -11.60 7.73
C GLU A 202 7.98 -10.79 9.03
N GLY A 203 7.08 -11.03 9.99
CA GLY A 203 7.11 -10.45 11.32
C GLY A 203 6.54 -9.04 11.35
N ILE A 204 5.53 -8.69 10.54
CA ILE A 204 4.89 -7.36 10.60
C ILE A 204 4.38 -7.02 12.02
N LEU A 205 3.99 -8.04 12.80
CA LEU A 205 3.50 -7.94 14.17
C LEU A 205 4.59 -8.03 15.25
N GLU A 206 5.83 -8.32 14.90
CA GLU A 206 6.89 -8.49 15.89
C GLU A 206 7.46 -7.13 16.33
N SER A 207 7.58 -6.88 17.64
CA SER A 207 8.35 -5.72 18.11
C SER A 207 9.84 -5.97 17.88
N GLY A 208 10.53 -5.03 17.22
CA GLY A 208 11.88 -5.18 16.66
C GLY A 208 12.89 -5.93 17.55
N GLY A 209 13.12 -7.20 17.21
CA GLY A 209 14.25 -8.02 17.61
C GLY A 209 15.01 -8.49 16.36
N SER A 210 16.33 -8.53 16.46
CA SER A 210 17.28 -8.87 15.39
C SER A 210 16.86 -10.09 14.54
N GLY A 211 17.08 -9.99 13.23
CA GLY A 211 16.45 -10.80 12.20
C GLY A 211 16.85 -12.27 12.14
N MET A 212 16.03 -13.02 11.42
CA MET A 212 16.40 -14.28 10.79
C MET A 212 15.74 -14.29 9.41
N ALA A 213 16.54 -14.11 8.35
CA ALA A 213 16.09 -14.36 7.00
C ALA A 213 15.91 -15.88 6.84
N LEU A 214 14.67 -16.33 6.70
CA LEU A 214 14.34 -17.69 6.29
C LEU A 214 14.03 -17.65 4.80
N GLU A 215 15.01 -18.05 3.98
CA GLU A 215 14.77 -18.37 2.58
C GLU A 215 13.89 -19.62 2.51
N VAL A 216 12.66 -19.48 2.01
CA VAL A 216 11.83 -20.62 1.61
C VAL A 216 11.86 -20.72 0.09
N SER A 217 12.70 -21.64 -0.37
CA SER A 217 12.65 -22.21 -1.72
C SER A 217 11.36 -23.01 -1.86
N MET A 218 10.45 -22.58 -2.74
CA MET A 218 9.32 -23.39 -3.17
C MET A 218 9.50 -23.80 -4.63
N ALA A 219 9.50 -25.13 -4.84
CA ALA A 219 9.59 -25.79 -6.12
C ALA A 219 8.27 -25.73 -6.89
N GLU A 220 8.36 -25.43 -8.19
CA GLU A 220 7.25 -25.38 -9.15
C GLU A 220 6.54 -26.74 -9.33
N PRO A 221 5.20 -26.77 -9.40
CA PRO A 221 4.48 -27.85 -10.05
C PRO A 221 4.23 -27.53 -11.53
N LYS A 222 4.83 -28.34 -12.41
CA LYS A 222 4.56 -28.32 -13.86
C LYS A 222 3.16 -28.83 -14.15
N VAL A 223 2.29 -28.00 -14.70
CA VAL A 223 1.05 -28.44 -15.37
C VAL A 223 0.98 -27.82 -16.76
N LYS A 224 1.03 -28.69 -17.78
CA LYS A 224 0.75 -28.37 -19.18
C LYS A 224 -0.75 -28.25 -19.34
N VAL A 225 -1.22 -27.21 -20.02
CA VAL A 225 -2.55 -27.23 -20.66
C VAL A 225 -2.40 -26.67 -22.07
N ASP A 226 -2.82 -27.49 -23.01
CA ASP A 226 -2.77 -27.26 -24.46
C ASP A 226 -3.70 -26.12 -24.88
N MET A 227 -3.23 -25.36 -25.86
CA MET A 227 -3.83 -24.13 -26.38
C MET A 227 -4.65 -24.47 -27.62
N ASP A 228 -5.98 -24.55 -27.50
CA ASP A 228 -6.88 -24.64 -28.66
C ASP A 228 -7.53 -23.28 -28.93
N VAL A 229 -7.09 -22.69 -30.05
CA VAL A 229 -7.61 -21.47 -30.65
C VAL A 229 -8.95 -21.77 -31.32
N VAL A 230 -10.03 -21.11 -30.87
CA VAL A 230 -11.26 -21.01 -31.67
C VAL A 230 -11.75 -19.57 -31.68
N ALA A 231 -11.62 -18.93 -32.84
CA ALA A 231 -12.22 -17.66 -33.18
C ALA A 231 -13.72 -17.84 -33.49
N ASN A 232 -14.57 -16.95 -32.97
CA ASN A 232 -15.60 -16.24 -33.75
C ASN A 232 -16.53 -15.38 -32.88
N GLY A 233 -16.86 -14.19 -33.41
CA GLY A 233 -18.25 -13.73 -33.47
C GLY A 233 -18.68 -12.68 -32.46
N GLU A 234 -18.81 -11.44 -32.94
CA GLU A 234 -19.54 -10.32 -32.33
C GLU A 234 -20.96 -10.70 -31.88
N GLN A 235 -21.47 -10.09 -30.80
CA GLN A 235 -22.68 -9.27 -30.88
C GLN A 235 -22.96 -8.40 -29.64
N LYS A 236 -23.54 -7.24 -29.98
CA LYS A 236 -23.90 -6.03 -29.24
C LYS A 236 -25.17 -6.22 -28.39
N ALA A 237 -25.22 -5.61 -27.21
CA ALA A 237 -26.49 -5.24 -26.57
C ALA A 237 -26.33 -3.98 -25.70
N SER A 238 -27.33 -3.11 -25.78
CA SER A 238 -27.34 -1.72 -25.36
C SER A 238 -28.21 -1.47 -24.11
N GLN A 239 -27.64 -0.75 -23.14
CA GLN A 239 -28.22 0.35 -22.33
C GLN A 239 -29.39 0.07 -21.34
N PRO A 240 -29.54 0.86 -20.25
CA PRO A 240 -29.97 2.27 -20.35
C PRO A 240 -29.03 3.29 -19.70
N ALA A 241 -28.99 4.46 -20.35
CA ALA A 241 -28.26 5.64 -19.96
C ALA A 241 -28.90 6.38 -18.77
N VAL A 242 -28.04 6.91 -17.89
CA VAL A 242 -28.31 8.16 -17.18
C VAL A 242 -27.28 9.15 -17.69
N VAL A 243 -27.74 10.10 -18.51
CA VAL A 243 -26.92 11.16 -19.09
C VAL A 243 -26.79 12.27 -18.06
N SER A 244 -25.59 12.47 -17.54
CA SER A 244 -25.17 13.73 -16.91
C SER A 244 -23.94 14.24 -17.65
N VAL A 245 -24.08 15.47 -18.15
CA VAL A 245 -23.14 16.34 -18.88
C VAL A 245 -21.71 15.79 -19.03
N SER A 246 -21.40 15.16 -20.17
CA SER A 246 -20.03 14.77 -20.52
C SER A 246 -19.28 15.95 -21.14
N GLN A 247 -18.15 16.36 -20.55
CA GLN A 247 -17.10 17.01 -21.34
C GLN A 247 -16.62 15.97 -22.37
N THR A 248 -16.72 16.29 -23.66
CA THR A 248 -16.53 15.34 -24.77
C THR A 248 -15.29 14.45 -24.57
N GLY A 249 -15.47 13.14 -24.53
CA GLY A 249 -14.38 12.17 -24.40
C GLY A 249 -13.96 11.82 -22.97
N PHE A 250 -14.65 12.29 -21.92
CA PHE A 250 -14.35 11.94 -20.53
C PHE A 250 -15.55 11.32 -19.81
N VAL A 251 -15.27 10.32 -18.97
CA VAL A 251 -16.20 9.67 -18.03
C VAL A 251 -16.00 10.28 -16.65
N ALA A 252 -17.09 10.69 -16.01
CA ALA A 252 -17.05 11.31 -14.70
C ALA A 252 -17.17 10.27 -13.58
N HIS A 253 -16.29 10.36 -12.60
CA HIS A 253 -16.25 9.55 -11.38
C HIS A 253 -16.32 10.49 -10.18
N TYR A 254 -17.52 10.64 -9.60
CA TYR A 254 -17.76 11.55 -8.49
C TYR A 254 -17.50 10.87 -7.14
N ASN A 255 -16.62 11.46 -6.34
CA ASN A 255 -16.42 11.11 -4.95
C ASN A 255 -17.23 12.05 -4.05
N SER A 256 -18.31 11.52 -3.44
CA SER A 256 -19.19 12.31 -2.58
C SER A 256 -18.58 12.69 -1.22
N ARG A 257 -17.47 12.08 -0.81
CA ARG A 257 -16.80 12.36 0.46
C ARG A 257 -15.92 13.61 0.36
N THR A 258 -15.19 13.72 -0.74
CA THR A 258 -14.30 14.85 -1.04
C THR A 258 -14.99 15.97 -1.82
N ASP A 259 -16.24 15.75 -2.23
CA ASP A 259 -16.98 16.60 -3.17
C ASP A 259 -16.16 16.95 -4.42
N SER A 260 -15.47 15.95 -4.97
CA SER A 260 -14.66 16.09 -6.17
C SER A 260 -15.10 15.10 -7.25
N THR A 261 -15.03 15.55 -8.50
CA THR A 261 -15.25 14.71 -9.68
C THR A 261 -13.92 14.51 -10.39
N MET A 262 -13.54 13.25 -10.55
CA MET A 262 -12.46 12.85 -11.43
C MET A 262 -13.01 12.57 -12.83
N TRP A 263 -12.42 13.19 -13.84
CA TRP A 263 -12.76 12.97 -15.24
C TRP A 263 -11.68 12.12 -15.87
N ILE A 264 -12.04 10.95 -16.39
CA ILE A 264 -11.10 10.02 -17.02
C ILE A 264 -11.43 9.94 -18.51
N ASN A 265 -10.43 10.14 -19.36
CA ASN A 265 -10.61 10.07 -20.80
C ASN A 265 -11.08 8.65 -21.19
N VAL A 266 -11.93 8.54 -22.20
CA VAL A 266 -12.39 7.25 -22.74
C VAL A 266 -11.25 6.37 -23.27
N ASP A 267 -10.11 6.96 -23.62
CA ASP A 267 -8.89 6.22 -23.97
C ASP A 267 -8.07 5.79 -22.73
N GLY A 268 -8.46 6.26 -21.55
CA GLY A 268 -7.83 5.99 -20.27
C GLY A 268 -6.55 6.77 -19.97
N LYS A 269 -5.99 7.48 -20.96
CA LYS A 269 -4.61 7.97 -20.90
C LYS A 269 -4.45 9.32 -20.21
N SER A 270 -5.56 9.97 -19.88
CA SER A 270 -5.53 11.25 -19.20
C SER A 270 -6.70 11.39 -18.25
N SER A 271 -6.44 12.06 -17.13
CA SER A 271 -7.46 12.40 -16.16
C SER A 271 -7.25 13.80 -15.60
N PHE A 272 -8.32 14.43 -15.14
CA PHE A 272 -8.25 15.69 -14.40
C PHE A 272 -9.37 15.78 -13.35
N PHE A 273 -9.22 16.66 -12.36
CA PHE A 273 -10.18 16.85 -11.28
C PHE A 273 -10.95 18.17 -11.42
N THR A 274 -12.21 18.14 -11.02
CA THR A 274 -13.03 19.34 -10.77
C THR A 274 -13.69 19.24 -9.41
N ASN A 275 -13.90 20.37 -8.73
CA ASN A 275 -14.67 20.41 -7.50
C ASN A 275 -16.18 20.36 -7.81
N GLY A 276 -16.92 19.64 -6.98
CA GLY A 276 -18.35 19.43 -7.08
C GLY A 276 -18.74 18.26 -7.99
N LYS A 277 -20.05 18.09 -8.14
CA LYS A 277 -20.68 17.08 -9.00
C LYS A 277 -20.47 17.38 -10.50
N PRO A 278 -20.51 16.36 -11.37
CA PRO A 278 -20.40 16.52 -12.82
C PRO A 278 -21.51 17.40 -13.44
#